data_AF-A0A7S1URW5-F1
#
_entry.id   AF-A0A7S1URW5-F1
#
_cell.length_a   1.000
_cell.length_b   1.000
_cell.length_c   1.000
_cell.angle_alpha   90.00
_cell.angle_beta   90.00
_cell.angle_gamma   90.00
#
_symmetry.space_group_name_H-M   'P 1'
#
loop_
_entity.id
_entity.type
_entity.pdbx_description
1 polymer ?
#
loop_
_entity_poly.entity_id
_entity_poly.type
_entity_poly.pdbx_seq_one_letter_code
_entity_poly.pdbx_strand_id
1 'polypeptide(L)'
;EQRLKVQGEPYLDPTGSFYMADVELVTERFEPNLDRKEQEEAKSLSRKLPNMIDQWIRLMLEEGVVDASPKELEEHLDTLGRVPKEHTERAMWVARLLNPMPSWKSVSLEIRPAMLACKTDLQRIHLAHAALQGSIDHLSGVRKLF
;
A
#
# COMPACT_ATOMS: atom_id res chain seq x y z
N GLU A 1 -6.00 3.75 13.35
CA GLU A 1 -5.22 2.49 13.45
C GLU A 1 -4.07 2.70 14.44
N GLN A 2 -3.94 1.85 15.46
CA GLN A 2 -2.85 1.91 16.45
C GLN A 2 -1.69 1.01 15.99
N ARG A 3 -0.46 1.49 16.09
CA ARG A 3 0.73 0.71 15.71
C ARG A 3 1.34 0.06 16.95
N LEU A 4 1.74 -1.20 16.80
CA LEU A 4 2.45 -1.97 17.81
C LEU A 4 3.88 -2.21 17.33
N LYS A 5 4.85 -2.02 18.21
CA LYS A 5 6.25 -2.36 17.97
C LYS A 5 6.60 -3.59 18.80
N VAL A 6 7.00 -4.66 18.11
CA VAL A 6 7.51 -5.89 18.75
C VAL A 6 8.82 -5.58 19.47
N GLN A 7 8.92 -6.02 20.72
CA GLN A 7 10.10 -5.92 21.56
C GLN A 7 10.74 -7.30 21.67
N GLY A 8 12.03 -7.38 21.33
CA GLY A 8 12.77 -8.64 21.37
C GLY A 8 12.31 -9.67 20.34
N GLU A 9 12.71 -10.92 20.57
CA GLU A 9 12.31 -12.05 19.74
C GLU A 9 11.01 -12.67 20.26
N PRO A 10 10.08 -13.06 19.37
CA PRO A 10 8.91 -13.84 19.77
C PRO A 10 9.31 -15.16 20.44
N TYR A 11 8.55 -15.59 21.44
CA TYR A 11 8.78 -16.81 22.20
C TYR A 11 7.54 -17.71 22.20
N LEU A 12 7.70 -19.02 22.35
CA LEU A 12 6.55 -19.92 22.48
C LEU A 12 5.91 -19.81 23.85
N ASP A 13 4.58 -19.85 23.90
CA ASP A 13 3.85 -19.99 25.15
C ASP A 13 4.19 -21.33 25.83
N PRO A 14 3.88 -21.51 27.14
CA PRO A 14 4.22 -22.74 27.85
C PRO A 14 3.64 -24.03 27.25
N THR A 15 2.56 -23.94 26.46
CA THR A 15 2.00 -25.11 25.77
C THR A 15 2.70 -25.45 24.45
N GLY A 16 3.56 -24.55 23.95
CA GLY A 16 4.22 -24.68 22.65
C GLY A 16 3.27 -24.51 21.46
N SER A 17 2.07 -23.98 21.68
CA SER A 17 1.01 -23.89 20.66
C SER A 17 0.98 -22.53 19.96
N PHE A 18 1.48 -21.47 20.62
CA PHE A 18 1.40 -20.10 20.13
C PHE A 18 2.71 -19.35 20.32
N TYR A 19 3.07 -18.52 19.34
CA TYR A 19 4.11 -17.51 19.51
C TYR A 19 3.55 -16.27 20.19
N MET A 20 4.21 -15.85 21.26
CA MET A 20 3.97 -14.65 22.04
C MET A 20 5.08 -13.64 21.78
N ALA A 21 4.73 -12.36 21.87
CA ALA A 21 5.70 -11.28 21.74
C ALA A 21 5.26 -10.12 22.63
N ASP A 22 6.22 -9.53 23.33
CA ASP A 22 5.99 -8.26 24.02
C ASP A 22 5.88 -7.15 22.98
N VAL A 23 4.88 -6.28 23.15
CA VAL A 23 4.63 -5.17 22.23
C VAL A 23 4.48 -3.87 22.99
N GLU A 24 5.03 -2.81 22.42
CA GLU A 24 4.78 -1.45 22.88
C GLU A 24 3.81 -0.74 21.93
N LEU A 25 2.87 0.00 22.51
CA LEU A 25 2.04 0.93 21.77
C LEU A 25 2.91 2.07 21.27
N VAL A 26 2.97 2.23 19.95
CA VAL A 26 3.61 3.39 19.33
C VAL A 26 2.60 4.54 19.41
N THR A 27 2.66 5.29 20.51
CA THR A 27 1.78 6.43 20.79
C THR A 27 2.20 7.67 20.04
N GLU A 28 3.49 7.87 19.86
CA GLU A 28 4.05 8.95 19.05
C GLU A 28 4.21 8.44 17.62
N ARG A 29 3.45 9.03 16.68
CA ARG A 29 3.93 9.02 15.30
C ARG A 29 5.26 9.76 15.33
N PHE A 30 6.36 9.03 15.15
CA PHE A 30 7.64 9.64 14.86
C PHE A 30 7.54 10.20 13.43
N GLU A 31 6.79 11.29 13.31
CA GLU A 31 6.94 12.26 12.25
C GLU A 31 8.09 13.15 12.74
N PRO A 32 9.37 12.85 12.41
CA PRO A 32 10.36 13.91 12.51
C PRO A 32 9.76 15.08 11.75
N ASN A 33 9.83 16.30 12.31
CA ASN A 33 9.32 17.49 11.62
C ASN A 33 9.88 17.48 10.20
N LEU A 34 9.07 17.00 9.24
CA LEU A 34 9.50 16.87 7.86
C LEU A 34 9.87 18.28 7.46
N ASP A 35 11.05 18.43 6.85
CA ASP A 35 11.41 19.75 6.40
C ASP A 35 10.41 20.23 5.34
N ARG A 36 10.39 21.53 5.04
CA ARG A 36 9.40 22.09 4.12
C ARG A 36 9.43 21.39 2.75
N LYS A 37 10.62 20.96 2.32
CA LYS A 37 10.83 20.32 1.03
C LYS A 37 10.25 18.90 1.03
N GLU A 38 10.45 18.14 2.09
CA GLU A 38 9.88 16.81 2.29
C GLU A 38 8.34 16.85 2.33
N GLN A 39 7.76 17.87 2.97
CA GLN A 39 6.31 18.06 2.99
C GLN A 39 5.75 18.42 1.60
N GLU A 40 6.45 19.30 0.87
CA GLU A 40 6.09 19.68 -0.51
C GLU A 40 6.18 18.47 -1.45
N GLU A 41 7.22 17.64 -1.29
CA GLU A 41 7.40 16.40 -2.04
C GLU A 41 6.28 15.39 -1.75
N ALA A 42 5.96 15.15 -0.47
CA ALA A 42 4.87 14.24 -0.10
C ALA A 42 3.53 14.69 -0.70
N LYS A 43 3.24 16.00 -0.64
CA LYS A 43 2.05 16.59 -1.26
C LYS A 43 2.06 16.44 -2.77
N SER A 44 3.20 16.67 -3.42
CA SER A 44 3.37 16.53 -4.87
C SER A 44 3.08 15.09 -5.32
N LEU A 45 3.69 14.09 -4.68
CA LEU A 45 3.46 12.67 -4.98
C LEU A 45 2.00 12.28 -4.73
N SER A 46 1.43 12.70 -3.60
CA SER A 46 0.05 12.39 -3.24
C SER A 46 -0.99 12.97 -4.22
N ARG A 47 -0.69 14.11 -4.86
CA ARG A 47 -1.54 14.70 -5.89
C ARG A 47 -1.53 13.91 -7.20
N LYS A 48 -0.47 13.15 -7.47
CA LYS A 48 -0.36 12.31 -8.67
C LYS A 48 -1.13 10.99 -8.53
N LEU A 49 -1.26 10.47 -7.31
CA LEU A 49 -1.86 9.16 -7.06
C LEU A 49 -3.26 8.97 -7.68
N PRO A 50 -4.22 9.90 -7.60
CA PRO A 50 -5.54 9.71 -8.22
C PRO A 50 -5.46 9.40 -9.72
N ASN A 51 -4.70 10.19 -10.47
CA ASN A 51 -4.55 9.99 -11.91
C ASN A 51 -3.81 8.67 -12.22
N MET A 52 -2.86 8.28 -11.38
CA MET A 52 -2.17 6.99 -11.53
C MET A 52 -3.11 5.82 -11.24
N ILE A 53 -4.02 5.94 -10.26
CA ILE A 53 -5.03 4.93 -9.97
C ILE A 53 -5.97 4.77 -11.17
N ASP A 54 -6.44 5.87 -11.76
CA ASP A 54 -7.30 5.84 -12.94
C ASP A 54 -6.59 5.16 -14.13
N GLN A 55 -5.31 5.48 -14.35
CA GLN A 55 -4.49 4.82 -15.37
C GLN A 55 -4.32 3.33 -15.09
N TRP A 56 -4.04 2.96 -13.85
CA TRP A 56 -3.87 1.57 -13.44
C TRP A 56 -5.15 0.75 -13.64
N ILE A 57 -6.31 1.28 -13.22
CA ILE A 57 -7.63 0.66 -13.43
C ILE A 57 -7.88 0.44 -14.92
N ARG A 58 -7.57 1.44 -15.75
CA ARG A 58 -7.73 1.33 -17.20
C ARG A 58 -6.86 0.20 -17.78
N LEU A 59 -5.58 0.13 -17.40
CA LEU A 59 -4.68 -0.92 -17.87
C LEU A 59 -5.12 -2.32 -17.40
N MET A 60 -5.60 -2.45 -16.16
CA MET A 60 -6.15 -3.70 -15.64
C MET A 60 -7.29 -4.23 -16.51
N LEU A 61 -8.15 -3.34 -17.00
CA LEU A 61 -9.26 -3.67 -17.88
C LEU A 61 -8.80 -3.97 -19.32
N GLU A 62 -7.85 -3.21 -19.86
CA GLU A 62 -7.32 -3.39 -21.22
C GLU A 62 -6.52 -4.70 -21.37
N GLU A 63 -5.69 -5.04 -20.39
CA GLU A 63 -4.86 -6.26 -20.40
C GLU A 63 -5.63 -7.52 -20.02
N GLY A 64 -6.93 -7.39 -19.68
CA GLY A 64 -7.78 -8.53 -19.34
C GLY A 64 -7.33 -9.29 -18.09
N VAL A 65 -6.59 -8.63 -17.17
CA VAL A 65 -6.07 -9.30 -15.97
C VAL A 65 -7.20 -9.75 -15.05
N VAL A 66 -8.31 -9.04 -15.09
CA VAL A 66 -9.57 -9.47 -14.49
C VAL A 66 -10.31 -10.31 -15.54
N ASP A 67 -9.99 -11.61 -15.58
CA ASP A 67 -10.59 -12.60 -16.50
C ASP A 67 -12.12 -12.68 -16.33
N ALA A 68 -12.67 -12.19 -15.20
CA ALA A 68 -14.06 -12.34 -14.80
C ALA A 68 -14.75 -10.98 -14.53
N SER A 69 -14.90 -10.19 -15.59
CA SER A 69 -15.73 -8.98 -15.65
C SER A 69 -15.24 -7.75 -14.88
N PRO A 70 -15.40 -6.54 -15.45
CA PRO A 70 -15.18 -5.25 -14.77
C PRO A 70 -15.84 -5.15 -13.38
N LYS A 71 -16.88 -5.96 -13.13
CA LYS A 71 -17.62 -6.01 -11.87
C LYS A 71 -16.77 -6.41 -10.67
N GLU A 72 -15.80 -7.33 -10.82
CA GLU A 72 -14.94 -7.71 -9.68
C GLU A 72 -14.03 -6.56 -9.26
N LEU A 73 -13.53 -5.78 -10.22
CA LEU A 73 -12.74 -4.59 -9.95
C LEU A 73 -13.60 -3.49 -9.32
N GLU A 74 -14.83 -3.30 -9.82
CA GLU A 74 -15.80 -2.36 -9.24
C GLU A 74 -16.17 -2.75 -7.80
N GLU A 75 -16.51 -4.01 -7.53
CA GLU A 75 -16.84 -4.51 -6.19
C GLU A 75 -15.65 -4.35 -5.22
N HIS A 76 -14.43 -4.56 -5.72
CA HIS A 76 -13.23 -4.32 -4.94
C HIS A 76 -13.05 -2.84 -4.60
N LEU A 77 -13.19 -1.95 -5.59
CA LEU A 77 -13.10 -0.50 -5.39
C LEU A 77 -14.20 0.02 -4.45
N ASP A 78 -15.41 -0.51 -4.55
CA ASP A 78 -16.52 -0.19 -3.64
C ASP A 78 -16.21 -0.61 -2.20
N THR A 79 -15.63 -1.81 -2.02
CA THR A 79 -15.20 -2.31 -0.70
C THR A 79 -14.04 -1.49 -0.12
N LEU A 80 -13.18 -0.97 -0.98
CA LEU A 80 -12.06 -0.12 -0.61
C LEU A 80 -12.55 1.28 -0.20
N GLY A 81 -13.64 1.74 -0.80
CA GLY A 81 -14.25 3.04 -0.57
C GLY A 81 -13.54 4.15 -1.34
N ARG A 82 -14.04 5.38 -1.18
CA ARG A 82 -13.54 6.55 -1.91
C ARG A 82 -12.08 6.85 -1.56
N VAL A 83 -11.31 7.28 -2.55
CA VAL A 83 -9.93 7.76 -2.36
C VAL A 83 -9.93 8.91 -1.33
N PRO A 84 -9.14 8.81 -0.24
CA PRO A 84 -9.11 9.81 0.82
C PRO A 84 -8.66 11.20 0.33
N LYS A 85 -9.07 12.25 1.03
CA LYS A 85 -8.59 13.62 0.75
C LYS A 85 -7.19 13.85 1.32
N GLU A 86 -6.93 13.31 2.51
CA GLU A 86 -5.67 13.48 3.22
C GLU A 86 -4.55 12.67 2.57
N HIS A 87 -3.37 13.30 2.44
CA HIS A 87 -2.28 12.71 1.67
C HIS A 87 -1.72 11.42 2.29
N THR A 88 -1.72 11.33 3.62
CA THR A 88 -1.22 10.19 4.40
C THR A 88 -2.14 8.98 4.25
N GLU A 89 -3.45 9.23 4.28
CA GLU A 89 -4.49 8.22 4.13
C GLU A 89 -4.50 7.63 2.72
N ARG A 90 -4.18 8.42 1.69
CA ARG A 90 -4.04 7.92 0.31
C ARG A 90 -2.97 6.85 0.16
N ALA A 91 -1.83 6.98 0.86
CA ALA A 91 -0.77 5.97 0.78
C ALA A 91 -1.26 4.62 1.30
N MET A 92 -1.96 4.61 2.45
CA MET A 92 -2.56 3.41 3.01
C MET A 92 -3.67 2.84 2.12
N TRP A 93 -4.48 3.71 1.53
CA TRP A 93 -5.51 3.31 0.58
C TRP A 93 -4.90 2.61 -0.64
N VAL A 94 -3.81 3.16 -1.22
CA VAL A 94 -3.08 2.52 -2.33
C VAL A 94 -2.46 1.18 -1.91
N ALA A 95 -1.90 1.08 -0.69
CA ALA A 95 -1.39 -0.20 -0.20
C ALA A 95 -2.47 -1.28 -0.08
N ARG A 96 -3.71 -0.88 0.23
CA ARG A 96 -4.84 -1.79 0.26
C ARG A 96 -5.38 -2.12 -1.14
N LEU A 97 -5.32 -1.18 -2.08
CA LEU A 97 -5.63 -1.41 -3.51
C LEU A 97 -4.68 -2.43 -4.14
N LEU A 98 -3.37 -2.24 -3.93
CA LEU A 98 -2.32 -3.09 -4.49
C LEU A 98 -2.12 -4.39 -3.69
N ASN A 99 -3.06 -4.75 -2.82
CA ASN A 99 -3.02 -6.02 -2.12
C ASN A 99 -3.21 -7.15 -3.15
N PRO A 100 -2.25 -8.09 -3.32
CA PRO A 100 -2.38 -9.16 -4.29
C PRO A 100 -3.63 -10.00 -4.00
N MET A 101 -4.57 -9.97 -4.94
CA MET A 101 -5.77 -10.79 -4.88
C MET A 101 -5.51 -12.10 -5.62
N PRO A 102 -5.93 -13.27 -5.09
CA PRO A 102 -5.73 -14.55 -5.78
C PRO A 102 -6.35 -14.60 -7.18
N SER A 103 -7.41 -13.82 -7.42
CA SER A 103 -8.10 -13.72 -8.70
C SER A 103 -7.39 -12.83 -9.73
N TRP A 104 -6.44 -11.99 -9.31
CA TRP A 104 -5.72 -11.08 -10.21
C TRP A 104 -4.34 -11.65 -10.49
N LYS A 105 -4.07 -12.01 -11.74
CA LYS A 105 -2.78 -12.57 -12.16
C LYS A 105 -1.66 -11.54 -11.97
N SER A 106 -0.86 -11.70 -10.92
CA SER A 106 0.47 -11.09 -10.74
C SER A 106 0.59 -9.62 -11.18
N VAL A 107 -0.32 -8.77 -10.72
CA VAL A 107 -0.38 -7.35 -11.16
C VAL A 107 0.54 -6.44 -10.38
N SER A 108 0.76 -6.75 -9.10
CA SER A 108 1.56 -5.95 -8.19
C SER A 108 2.20 -6.81 -7.10
N LEU A 109 3.25 -6.28 -6.48
CA LEU A 109 3.92 -6.91 -5.34
C LEU A 109 3.13 -6.64 -4.04
N GLU A 110 3.19 -7.58 -3.09
CA GLU A 110 2.68 -7.36 -1.73
C GLU A 110 3.52 -6.29 -1.02
N ILE A 111 2.92 -5.12 -0.77
CA ILE A 111 3.61 -3.98 -0.15
C ILE A 111 3.18 -3.68 1.29
N ARG A 112 2.14 -4.34 1.84
CA ARG A 112 1.63 -4.05 3.19
C ARG A 112 2.68 -4.24 4.29
N PRO A 113 3.55 -5.28 4.27
CA PRO A 113 4.62 -5.39 5.25
C PRO A 113 5.59 -4.20 5.22
N ALA A 114 5.99 -3.77 4.02
CA ALA A 114 6.85 -2.61 3.83
C ALA A 114 6.15 -1.30 4.27
N MET A 115 4.86 -1.16 3.99
CA MET A 115 4.04 -0.01 4.39
C MET A 115 3.94 0.13 5.91
N LEU A 116 3.78 -1.00 6.61
CA LEU A 116 3.78 -1.04 8.08
C LEU A 116 5.15 -0.76 8.68
N ALA A 117 6.23 -1.08 7.97
CA ALA A 117 7.60 -0.79 8.38
C ALA A 117 7.99 0.69 8.20
N CYS A 118 7.30 1.45 7.32
CA CYS A 118 7.58 2.87 7.12
C CYS A 118 7.45 3.67 8.44
N LYS A 119 8.44 4.50 8.72
CA LYS A 119 8.50 5.35 9.91
C LYS A 119 7.76 6.67 9.71
N THR A 120 7.81 7.21 8.50
CA THR A 120 7.24 8.53 8.16
C THR A 120 6.20 8.45 7.05
N ASP A 121 5.34 9.46 6.94
CA ASP A 121 4.36 9.55 5.86
C ASP A 121 5.00 9.77 4.48
N LEU A 122 6.15 10.45 4.44
CA LEU A 122 6.94 10.58 3.21
C LEU A 122 7.41 9.21 2.72
N GLN A 123 7.89 8.33 3.60
CA GLN A 123 8.28 6.97 3.22
C GLN A 123 7.08 6.18 2.68
N ARG A 124 5.90 6.33 3.31
CA ARG A 124 4.66 5.67 2.87
C ARG A 124 4.24 6.14 1.49
N ILE A 125 4.25 7.45 1.23
CA ILE A 125 3.82 7.98 -0.06
C ILE A 125 4.79 7.62 -1.17
N HIS A 126 6.11 7.60 -0.90
CA HIS A 126 7.09 7.08 -1.85
C HIS A 126 6.86 5.62 -2.17
N LEU A 127 6.66 4.78 -1.16
CA LEU A 127 6.40 3.36 -1.35
C LEU A 127 5.13 3.14 -2.18
N ALA A 128 4.03 3.81 -1.83
CA ALA A 128 2.77 3.72 -2.57
C ALA A 128 2.93 4.17 -4.02
N HIS A 129 3.58 5.31 -4.26
CA HIS A 129 3.84 5.82 -5.61
C HIS A 129 4.72 4.86 -6.42
N ALA A 130 5.83 4.38 -5.84
CA ALA A 130 6.75 3.48 -6.52
C ALA A 130 6.09 2.13 -6.84
N ALA A 131 5.30 1.58 -5.92
CA ALA A 131 4.58 0.33 -6.13
C ALA A 131 3.51 0.46 -7.22
N LEU A 132 2.72 1.53 -7.19
CA LEU A 132 1.70 1.80 -8.20
C LEU A 132 2.33 2.03 -9.57
N GLN A 133 3.40 2.83 -9.65
CA GLN A 133 4.14 3.02 -10.89
C GLN A 133 4.72 1.71 -11.41
N GLY A 134 5.34 0.90 -10.54
CA GLY A 134 5.89 -0.40 -10.93
C GLY A 134 4.83 -1.35 -11.49
N SER A 135 3.62 -1.33 -10.92
CA SER A 135 2.49 -2.11 -11.42
C SER A 135 1.99 -1.58 -12.77
N ILE A 136 1.91 -0.25 -12.94
CA ILE A 136 1.59 0.38 -14.24
C ILE A 136 2.63 0.01 -15.30
N ASP A 137 3.92 0.09 -14.97
CA ASP A 137 5.02 -0.27 -15.88
C ASP A 137 4.97 -1.76 -16.27
N HIS A 138 4.49 -2.61 -15.36
CA HIS A 138 4.26 -4.02 -15.62
C HIS A 138 3.12 -4.27 -16.59
N LEU A 139 1.95 -3.70 -16.30
CA LEU A 139 0.76 -3.85 -17.13
C LEU A 139 0.97 -3.26 -18.53
N SER A 140 1.65 -2.12 -18.63
CA SER A 140 1.96 -1.48 -19.92
C SER A 140 3.09 -2.16 -20.72
N GLY A 141 3.73 -3.18 -20.16
CA GLY A 141 4.85 -3.88 -20.79
C GLY A 141 6.19 -3.14 -20.78
N VAL A 142 6.28 -1.97 -20.15
CA VAL A 142 7.53 -1.20 -20.00
C VAL A 142 8.57 -1.97 -19.18
N ARG A 143 8.14 -2.63 -18.10
CA ARG A 143 9.03 -3.41 -17.22
C ARG A 143 8.28 -4.55 -16.56
N LYS A 144 8.76 -5.79 -16.73
CA LYS A 144 8.17 -6.95 -16.03
C LYS A 144 8.53 -6.97 -14.54
N LEU A 145 7.51 -7.21 -13.71
CA LEU A 145 7.68 -7.47 -12.27
C LEU A 145 7.89 -8.96 -11.96
N PHE A 146 7.39 -9.84 -12.82
CA PHE A 146 7.42 -11.31 -12.68
C PHE A 146 7.92 -11.96 -13.97
#